data_AF-I4B5J3-F1
#
_entry.id   AF-I4B5J3-F1
#
_cell.length_a   1.000
_cell.length_b   1.000
_cell.length_c   1.000
_cell.angle_alpha   90.00
_cell.angle_beta   90.00
_cell.angle_gamma   90.00
#
_symmetry.space_group_name_H-M   'P 1'
#
loop_
_entity.id
_entity.type
_entity.pdbx_description
1 polymer ?
#
loop_
_entity_poly.entity_id
_entity_poly.type
_entity_poly.pdbx_seq_one_letter_code
_entity_poly.pdbx_strand_id
1 'polypeptide(L)'
;MKMQRSIPVLIISSLMLFAACGKKKTETQPGQQARIAYTVYQLGLYEKTDAAKASEWLNRAEMVTVLETVSVPDAKNPAKKVEWAKIERTTGKQGFVDATRLESKAFVVTGNLDIFNVNQVSGKKLTSVPQGHVGFVVEERGDWAKVRFGYKVYEKWDQPKPTLKYVDQQWAQLTGVSYDPVAIGEGVEFEAAARKFFDADAAKKAQGKKDLETIVNDGKSAFATLAKNVLATAIESAPAEAAPAEGAAAP
;
A
#
# COMPACT_ATOMS: atom_id res chain seq x y z
N MET A 1 -35.71 -24.08 -59.81
CA MET A 1 -37.18 -24.08 -59.73
C MET A 1 -37.59 -23.61 -58.35
N LYS A 2 -38.53 -22.66 -58.31
CA LYS A 2 -39.11 -22.03 -57.12
C LYS A 2 -39.64 -23.05 -56.12
N MET A 3 -39.39 -22.83 -54.82
CA MET A 3 -40.46 -22.83 -53.83
C MET A 3 -39.99 -22.20 -52.50
N GLN A 4 -40.28 -20.91 -52.41
CA GLN A 4 -40.43 -20.14 -51.19
C GLN A 4 -41.59 -20.76 -50.39
N ARG A 5 -41.33 -21.23 -49.16
CA ARG A 5 -42.37 -21.63 -48.21
C ARG A 5 -42.15 -20.91 -46.89
N SER A 6 -43.03 -19.96 -46.65
CA SER A 6 -43.20 -19.15 -45.47
C SER A 6 -43.52 -20.04 -44.25
N ILE A 7 -42.77 -19.85 -43.16
CA ILE A 7 -43.09 -20.45 -41.86
C ILE A 7 -43.79 -19.37 -41.02
N PRO A 8 -45.00 -19.62 -40.48
CA PRO A 8 -45.75 -18.64 -39.72
C PRO A 8 -45.14 -18.41 -38.33
N VAL A 9 -45.02 -17.12 -38.01
CA VAL A 9 -44.73 -16.59 -36.67
C VAL A 9 -45.92 -16.91 -35.75
N LEU A 10 -45.68 -17.70 -34.71
CA LEU A 10 -46.67 -17.94 -33.65
C LEU A 10 -46.36 -17.01 -32.47
N ILE A 11 -47.12 -15.91 -32.40
CA ILE A 11 -47.13 -14.97 -31.27
C ILE A 11 -47.96 -15.61 -30.15
N ILE A 12 -47.31 -16.09 -29.08
CA ILE A 12 -47.99 -16.39 -27.82
C ILE A 12 -47.88 -15.16 -26.94
N SER A 13 -48.93 -14.35 -27.01
CA SER A 13 -49.24 -13.33 -26.03
C SER A 13 -49.74 -14.02 -24.76
N SER A 14 -49.03 -13.89 -23.65
CA SER A 14 -49.55 -14.21 -22.32
C SER A 14 -49.34 -13.01 -21.41
N LEU A 15 -50.39 -12.20 -21.36
CA LEU A 15 -50.67 -11.26 -20.29
C LEU A 15 -50.84 -12.06 -18.99
N MET A 16 -49.95 -11.85 -18.01
CA MET A 16 -50.29 -12.06 -16.61
C MET A 16 -50.22 -10.72 -15.89
N LEU A 17 -51.41 -10.14 -15.69
CA LEU A 17 -51.67 -9.09 -14.73
C LEU A 17 -51.74 -9.72 -13.33
N PHE A 18 -50.74 -9.45 -12.49
CA PHE A 18 -50.91 -9.48 -11.04
C PHE A 18 -50.55 -8.10 -10.49
N ALA A 19 -51.59 -7.33 -10.18
CA ALA A 19 -51.52 -6.22 -9.26
C ALA A 19 -51.61 -6.77 -7.82
N ALA A 20 -50.54 -6.65 -7.05
CA ALA A 20 -50.60 -6.67 -5.59
C ALA A 20 -49.46 -5.80 -5.04
N CYS A 21 -49.87 -4.75 -4.33
CA CYS A 21 -49.06 -3.75 -3.66
C CYS A 21 -48.00 -4.33 -2.71
N GLY A 22 -46.90 -3.57 -2.59
CA GLY A 22 -46.33 -3.30 -1.27
C GLY A 22 -45.26 -4.27 -0.78
N LYS A 23 -44.14 -4.34 -1.50
CA LYS A 23 -42.79 -4.33 -0.92
C LYS A 23 -41.84 -4.09 -2.09
N LYS A 24 -41.27 -2.88 -2.17
CA LYS A 24 -40.11 -2.62 -3.03
C LYS A 24 -39.08 -3.69 -2.64
N LYS A 25 -38.86 -4.67 -3.52
CA LYS A 25 -37.62 -5.43 -3.51
C LYS A 25 -36.55 -4.37 -3.69
N THR A 26 -35.82 -4.09 -2.61
CA THR A 26 -34.51 -3.47 -2.74
C THR A 26 -33.78 -4.36 -3.73
N GLU A 27 -33.56 -3.82 -4.92
CA GLU A 27 -32.70 -4.42 -5.92
C GLU A 27 -31.30 -4.35 -5.31
N THR A 28 -30.95 -5.39 -4.54
CA THR A 28 -29.60 -5.60 -4.04
C THR A 28 -28.74 -5.72 -5.28
N GLN A 29 -27.87 -4.72 -5.50
CA GLN A 29 -26.85 -4.81 -6.54
C GLN A 29 -26.14 -6.16 -6.43
N PRO A 30 -25.77 -6.80 -7.55
CA PRO A 30 -25.07 -8.08 -7.55
C PRO A 30 -23.88 -8.02 -6.59
N GLY A 31 -23.88 -8.96 -5.63
CA GLY A 31 -23.07 -8.93 -4.42
C GLY A 31 -21.61 -8.58 -4.65
N GLN A 32 -21.15 -7.54 -3.96
CA GLN A 32 -19.74 -7.36 -3.70
C GLN A 32 -19.31 -8.48 -2.77
N GLN A 33 -18.76 -9.55 -3.34
CA GLN A 33 -18.22 -10.67 -2.59
C GLN A 33 -17.08 -10.15 -1.69
N ALA A 34 -17.02 -10.69 -0.47
CA ALA A 34 -15.94 -10.36 0.46
C ALA A 34 -14.58 -10.59 -0.21
N ARG A 35 -13.68 -9.61 -0.10
CA ARG A 35 -12.35 -9.68 -0.72
C ARG A 35 -11.26 -9.29 0.27
N ILE A 36 -10.08 -9.89 0.11
CA ILE A 36 -8.90 -9.44 0.85
C ILE A 36 -8.43 -8.09 0.29
N ALA A 37 -7.98 -7.23 1.20
CA ALA A 37 -7.30 -6.00 0.87
C ALA A 37 -6.22 -5.68 1.92
N TYR A 38 -5.32 -4.78 1.56
CA TYR A 38 -4.23 -4.30 2.39
C TYR A 38 -4.30 -2.79 2.52
N THR A 39 -4.07 -2.28 3.72
CA THR A 39 -4.00 -0.83 3.98
C THR A 39 -2.73 -0.24 3.37
N VAL A 40 -2.87 0.77 2.50
CA VAL A 40 -1.69 1.42 1.87
C VAL A 40 -0.87 2.24 2.88
N TYR A 41 -1.55 2.74 3.91
CA TYR A 41 -1.03 3.60 4.98
C TYR A 41 -1.55 3.13 6.33
N GLN A 42 -1.08 3.75 7.41
CA GLN A 42 -1.84 3.74 8.65
C GLN A 42 -3.22 4.36 8.39
N LEU A 43 -4.29 3.67 8.77
CA LEU A 43 -5.65 4.02 8.36
C LEU A 43 -6.58 4.01 9.58
N GLY A 44 -7.42 5.05 9.72
CA GLY A 44 -8.40 5.09 10.80
C GLY A 44 -9.55 4.13 10.53
N LEU A 45 -9.90 3.31 11.53
CA LEU A 45 -11.12 2.52 11.58
C LEU A 45 -12.22 3.35 12.24
N TYR A 46 -13.38 3.45 11.60
CA TYR A 46 -14.50 4.22 12.13
C TYR A 46 -15.70 3.30 12.37
N GLU A 47 -16.46 3.53 13.43
CA GLU A 47 -17.67 2.74 13.69
C GLU A 47 -18.77 3.03 12.65
N LYS A 48 -18.76 4.24 12.08
CA LYS A 48 -19.69 4.75 11.06
C LYS A 48 -18.96 5.68 10.11
N THR A 49 -19.46 5.84 8.89
CA THR A 49 -18.82 6.66 7.83
C THR A 49 -18.80 8.17 8.12
N ASP A 50 -19.60 8.64 9.07
CA ASP A 50 -19.70 10.04 9.51
C ASP A 50 -19.10 10.30 10.90
N ALA A 51 -18.46 9.29 11.51
CA ALA A 51 -17.88 9.42 12.83
C ALA A 51 -16.72 10.44 12.84
N ALA A 52 -16.73 11.35 13.82
CA ALA A 52 -15.74 12.43 13.92
C ALA A 52 -14.32 11.96 14.26
N LYS A 53 -14.18 10.76 14.84
CA LYS A 53 -12.90 10.18 15.26
C LYS A 53 -12.85 8.71 14.91
N ALA A 54 -11.65 8.24 14.58
CA ALA A 54 -11.37 6.81 14.43
C ALA A 54 -11.46 6.13 15.81
N SER A 55 -12.08 4.95 15.85
CA SER A 55 -12.10 4.08 17.04
C SER A 55 -10.76 3.37 17.24
N GLU A 56 -10.04 3.09 16.17
CA GLU A 56 -8.74 2.43 16.16
C GLU A 56 -7.95 2.84 14.91
N TRP A 57 -6.64 2.58 14.91
CA TRP A 57 -5.78 2.79 13.74
C TRP A 57 -5.21 1.46 13.28
N LEU A 58 -5.47 1.11 12.02
CA LEU A 58 -4.88 -0.03 11.35
C LEU A 58 -3.43 0.29 11.00
N ASN A 59 -2.56 -0.70 11.11
CA ASN A 59 -1.17 -0.59 10.65
C ASN A 59 -1.12 -0.54 9.12
N ARG A 60 0.00 -0.08 8.56
CA ARG A 60 0.26 -0.16 7.12
C ARG A 60 0.48 -1.62 6.71
N ALA A 61 -0.01 -1.96 5.51
CA ALA A 61 -0.06 -3.31 4.96
C ALA A 61 -0.79 -4.32 5.85
N GLU A 62 -1.65 -3.85 6.75
CA GLU A 62 -2.53 -4.71 7.51
C GLU A 62 -3.55 -5.36 6.56
N MET A 63 -3.59 -6.69 6.58
CA MET A 63 -4.53 -7.46 5.80
C MET A 63 -5.92 -7.39 6.45
N VAL A 64 -6.92 -7.05 5.65
CA VAL A 64 -8.32 -6.96 6.07
C VAL A 64 -9.23 -7.65 5.05
N THR A 65 -10.42 -8.02 5.49
CA THR A 65 -11.49 -8.47 4.60
C THR A 65 -12.44 -7.31 4.35
N VAL A 66 -12.56 -6.84 3.11
CA VAL A 66 -13.59 -5.89 2.70
C VAL A 66 -14.90 -6.66 2.54
N LEU A 67 -15.90 -6.29 3.32
CA LEU A 67 -17.23 -6.90 3.34
C LEU A 67 -18.18 -6.20 2.35
N GLU A 68 -18.09 -4.87 2.27
CA GLU A 68 -18.89 -4.04 1.36
C GLU A 68 -18.19 -2.71 1.10
N THR A 69 -18.47 -2.09 -0.04
CA THR A 69 -18.13 -0.68 -0.29
C THR A 69 -19.41 0.13 -0.42
N VAL A 70 -19.53 1.18 0.39
CA VAL A 70 -20.67 2.08 0.44
C VAL A 70 -20.27 3.46 -0.08
N SER A 71 -21.15 4.07 -0.86
CA SER A 71 -20.96 5.43 -1.37
C SER A 71 -21.83 6.39 -0.57
N VAL A 72 -21.19 7.31 0.16
CA VAL A 72 -21.86 8.28 1.05
C VAL A 72 -21.52 9.71 0.67
N PRO A 73 -22.37 10.71 0.99
CA PRO A 73 -22.03 12.12 0.81
C PRO A 73 -20.74 12.49 1.57
N ASP A 74 -19.88 13.29 0.95
CA ASP A 74 -18.70 13.83 1.61
C ASP A 74 -19.11 14.81 2.72
N ALA A 75 -18.53 14.65 3.91
CA ALA A 75 -18.88 15.46 5.08
C ALA A 75 -18.56 16.96 4.91
N LYS A 76 -17.60 17.32 4.05
CA LYS A 76 -17.21 18.71 3.75
C LYS A 76 -17.94 19.26 2.54
N ASN A 77 -18.35 18.41 1.61
CA ASN A 77 -19.09 18.78 0.40
C ASN A 77 -20.14 17.72 0.05
N PRO A 78 -21.38 17.85 0.55
CA PRO A 78 -22.44 16.86 0.34
C PRO A 78 -22.83 16.61 -1.13
N ALA A 79 -22.42 17.49 -2.07
CA ALA A 79 -22.63 17.28 -3.50
C ALA A 79 -21.66 16.24 -4.10
N LYS A 80 -20.57 15.91 -3.39
CA LYS A 80 -19.62 14.86 -3.75
C LYS A 80 -19.95 13.60 -2.97
N LYS A 81 -19.65 12.45 -3.58
CA LYS A 81 -19.69 11.15 -2.92
C LYS A 81 -18.28 10.65 -2.67
N VAL A 82 -18.09 10.01 -1.53
CA VAL A 82 -16.86 9.30 -1.15
C VAL A 82 -17.19 7.84 -0.90
N GLU A 83 -16.23 6.97 -1.18
CA GLU A 83 -16.37 5.54 -1.00
C GLU A 83 -15.73 5.11 0.32
N TRP A 84 -16.51 4.42 1.13
CA TRP A 84 -16.06 3.78 2.36
C TRP A 84 -16.15 2.28 2.20
N ALA A 85 -15.13 1.57 2.65
CA ALA A 85 -15.15 0.12 2.75
C ALA A 85 -15.52 -0.27 4.18
N LYS A 86 -16.58 -1.07 4.36
CA LYS A 86 -16.74 -1.82 5.60
C LYS A 86 -15.79 -3.00 5.56
N ILE A 87 -14.98 -3.12 6.60
CA ILE A 87 -13.95 -4.15 6.71
C ILE A 87 -14.14 -4.98 7.97
N GLU A 88 -13.58 -6.17 7.94
CA GLU A 88 -13.34 -7.03 9.09
C GLU A 88 -11.84 -7.30 9.20
N ARG A 89 -11.29 -7.06 10.39
CA ARG A 89 -9.90 -7.36 10.71
C ARG A 89 -9.75 -8.84 11.03
N THR A 90 -8.52 -9.33 11.02
CA THR A 90 -8.19 -10.70 11.49
C THR A 90 -8.58 -10.95 12.95
N THR A 91 -8.78 -9.89 13.73
CA THR A 91 -9.27 -9.92 15.12
C THR A 91 -10.80 -10.06 15.22
N GLY A 92 -11.53 -10.08 14.10
CA GLY A 92 -13.00 -10.08 14.03
C GLY A 92 -13.65 -8.70 14.24
N LYS A 93 -12.86 -7.67 14.57
CA LYS A 93 -13.39 -6.30 14.69
C LYS A 93 -13.79 -5.76 13.31
N GLN A 94 -14.97 -5.15 13.24
CA GLN A 94 -15.49 -4.51 12.04
C GLN A 94 -15.55 -2.99 12.17
N GLY A 95 -15.53 -2.31 11.03
CA GLY A 95 -15.73 -0.87 10.94
C GLY A 95 -15.56 -0.39 9.50
N PHE A 96 -15.52 0.92 9.32
CA PHE A 96 -15.42 1.60 8.03
C PHE A 96 -14.06 2.27 7.88
N VAL A 97 -13.50 2.18 6.68
CA VAL A 97 -12.27 2.87 6.27
C VAL A 97 -12.44 3.53 4.91
N ASP A 98 -11.61 4.52 4.58
CA ASP A 98 -11.56 5.11 3.22
C ASP A 98 -11.18 4.03 2.20
N ALA A 99 -12.10 3.71 1.27
CA ALA A 99 -11.91 2.63 0.30
C ALA A 99 -10.74 2.91 -0.66
N THR A 100 -10.39 4.18 -0.88
CA THR A 100 -9.30 4.58 -1.79
C THR A 100 -7.90 4.29 -1.21
N ARG A 101 -7.83 3.85 0.05
CA ARG A 101 -6.60 3.52 0.78
C ARG A 101 -6.38 2.02 0.94
N LEU A 102 -7.12 1.22 0.18
CA LEU A 102 -7.05 -0.23 0.19
C LEU A 102 -6.63 -0.75 -1.18
N GLU A 103 -5.70 -1.70 -1.20
CA GLU A 103 -5.26 -2.38 -2.42
C GLU A 103 -5.37 -3.89 -2.28
N SER A 104 -5.57 -4.59 -3.39
CA SER A 104 -5.83 -6.04 -3.37
C SER A 104 -4.58 -6.88 -3.07
N LYS A 105 -3.38 -6.35 -3.37
CA LYS A 105 -2.12 -7.04 -3.13
C LYS A 105 -1.10 -6.07 -2.54
N ALA A 106 -0.38 -6.55 -1.53
CA ALA A 106 0.84 -5.94 -1.02
C ALA A 106 2.04 -6.81 -1.44
N PHE A 107 3.21 -6.19 -1.56
CA PHE A 107 4.47 -6.88 -1.78
C PHE A 107 5.60 -6.14 -1.06
N VAL A 108 6.69 -6.84 -0.79
CA VAL A 108 7.94 -6.22 -0.36
C VAL A 108 8.99 -6.37 -1.44
N VAL A 109 9.77 -5.32 -1.68
CA VAL A 109 10.91 -5.38 -2.60
C VAL A 109 12.03 -6.17 -1.93
N THR A 110 12.49 -7.25 -2.57
CA THR A 110 13.56 -8.13 -2.10
C THR A 110 14.85 -7.96 -2.90
N GLY A 111 14.81 -7.27 -4.04
CA GLY A 111 15.97 -6.86 -4.84
C GLY A 111 15.92 -5.38 -5.19
N ASN A 112 16.16 -5.04 -6.46
CA ASN A 112 15.88 -3.70 -7.00
C ASN A 112 14.65 -3.79 -7.91
N LEU A 113 13.73 -2.85 -7.73
CA LEU A 113 12.53 -2.74 -8.56
C LEU A 113 12.57 -1.44 -9.37
N ASP A 114 12.66 -1.59 -10.69
CA ASP A 114 12.66 -0.45 -11.60
C ASP A 114 11.22 0.03 -11.89
N ILE A 115 11.04 1.35 -11.82
CA ILE A 115 9.76 2.02 -12.04
C ILE A 115 9.80 2.81 -13.33
N PHE A 116 8.75 2.68 -14.14
CA PHE A 116 8.63 3.24 -15.48
C PHE A 116 7.35 4.07 -15.61
N ASN A 117 7.37 5.04 -16.52
CA ASN A 117 6.19 5.88 -16.81
C ASN A 117 5.13 5.16 -17.67
N VAL A 118 5.51 4.09 -18.37
CA VAL A 118 4.64 3.29 -19.25
C VAL A 118 5.00 1.80 -19.12
N ASN A 119 4.06 0.91 -19.43
CA ASN A 119 4.18 -0.54 -19.32
C ASN A 119 4.98 -1.18 -20.49
N GLN A 120 6.19 -0.67 -20.73
CA GLN A 120 7.11 -1.19 -21.74
C GLN A 120 8.56 -0.99 -21.32
N VAL A 121 9.44 -1.92 -21.67
CA VAL A 121 10.86 -1.92 -21.27
C VAL A 121 11.61 -0.71 -21.85
N SER A 122 11.22 -0.25 -23.04
CA SER A 122 11.75 0.97 -23.67
C SER A 122 11.19 2.28 -23.06
N GLY A 123 10.30 2.17 -22.07
CA GLY A 123 9.75 3.31 -21.33
C GLY A 123 10.82 4.06 -20.55
N LYS A 124 10.52 5.30 -20.17
CA LYS A 124 11.43 6.08 -19.34
C LYS A 124 11.44 5.50 -17.93
N LYS A 125 12.60 5.01 -17.49
CA LYS A 125 12.87 4.70 -16.07
C LYS A 125 12.76 5.99 -15.25
N LEU A 126 11.86 5.99 -14.27
CA LEU A 126 11.59 7.10 -13.37
C LEU A 126 12.46 7.03 -12.12
N THR A 127 12.62 5.83 -11.56
CA THR A 127 13.39 5.55 -10.34
C THR A 127 13.69 4.06 -10.22
N SER A 128 14.54 3.70 -9.27
CA SER A 128 14.79 2.32 -8.82
C SER A 128 14.48 2.27 -7.32
N VAL A 129 13.59 1.37 -6.93
CA VAL A 129 13.24 1.15 -5.52
C VAL A 129 14.13 0.03 -4.98
N PRO A 130 14.96 0.29 -3.97
CA PRO A 130 15.79 -0.74 -3.35
C PRO A 130 14.97 -1.68 -2.47
N GLN A 131 15.60 -2.79 -2.08
CA GLN A 131 15.07 -3.77 -1.14
C GLN A 131 14.56 -3.11 0.16
N GLY A 132 13.53 -3.68 0.76
CA GLY A 132 12.99 -3.27 2.06
C GLY A 132 11.83 -2.28 2.00
N HIS A 133 11.48 -1.79 0.81
CA HIS A 133 10.26 -1.02 0.62
C HIS A 133 9.02 -1.91 0.43
N VAL A 134 7.91 -1.53 1.04
CA VAL A 134 6.61 -2.19 0.85
C VAL A 134 5.76 -1.44 -0.16
N GLY A 135 5.31 -2.14 -1.20
CA GLY A 135 4.48 -1.61 -2.26
C GLY A 135 3.15 -2.33 -2.37
N PHE A 136 2.27 -1.79 -3.21
CA PHE A 136 0.93 -2.29 -3.45
C PHE A 136 0.63 -2.29 -4.93
N VAL A 137 -0.12 -3.30 -5.39
CA VAL A 137 -0.56 -3.42 -6.78
C VAL A 137 -1.92 -2.76 -6.94
N VAL A 138 -1.98 -1.77 -7.84
CA VAL A 138 -3.21 -1.05 -8.20
C VAL A 138 -3.91 -1.72 -9.38
N GLU A 139 -3.13 -2.13 -10.38
CA GLU A 139 -3.64 -2.71 -11.63
C GLU A 139 -2.56 -3.61 -12.24
N GLU A 140 -2.96 -4.68 -12.93
CA GLU A 140 -2.06 -5.58 -13.68
C GLU A 140 -2.42 -5.58 -15.17
N ARG A 141 -1.41 -5.59 -16.04
CA ARG A 141 -1.56 -5.70 -17.50
C ARG A 141 -0.40 -6.52 -18.08
N GLY A 142 -0.65 -7.79 -18.37
CA GLY A 142 0.39 -8.73 -18.79
C GLY A 142 1.45 -8.85 -17.70
N ASP A 143 2.73 -8.74 -18.08
CA ASP A 143 3.87 -8.83 -17.15
C ASP A 143 4.14 -7.54 -16.36
N TRP A 144 3.26 -6.53 -16.48
CA TRP A 144 3.41 -5.23 -15.86
C TRP A 144 2.34 -4.98 -14.82
N ALA A 145 2.70 -4.29 -13.76
CA ALA A 145 1.78 -3.81 -12.75
C ALA A 145 1.91 -2.30 -12.55
N LYS A 146 0.79 -1.60 -12.37
CA LYS A 146 0.79 -0.29 -11.73
C LYS A 146 0.95 -0.48 -10.24
N VAL A 147 1.93 0.21 -9.68
CA VAL A 147 2.28 0.10 -8.26
C VAL A 147 2.20 1.44 -7.57
N ARG A 148 2.03 1.39 -6.25
CA ARG A 148 2.17 2.52 -5.34
C ARG A 148 2.88 2.06 -4.06
N PHE A 149 3.60 2.96 -3.40
CA PHE A 149 4.31 2.63 -2.15
C PHE A 149 3.67 3.27 -0.91
N GLY A 150 2.69 4.15 -1.11
CA GLY A 150 2.11 4.95 -0.05
C GLY A 150 3.03 6.10 0.36
N TYR A 151 4.25 5.77 0.78
CA TYR A 151 5.29 6.76 1.11
C TYR A 151 6.21 7.07 -0.08
N LYS A 152 6.94 8.19 0.02
CA LYS A 152 8.05 8.44 -0.89
C LYS A 152 9.12 7.37 -0.69
N VAL A 153 9.57 6.75 -1.77
CA VAL A 153 10.63 5.74 -1.76
C VAL A 153 11.99 6.42 -1.59
N TYR A 154 12.90 5.77 -0.88
CA TYR A 154 14.30 6.15 -0.85
C TYR A 154 15.00 5.40 -1.98
N GLU A 155 15.71 6.11 -2.85
CA GLU A 155 16.45 5.42 -3.93
C GLU A 155 17.65 4.62 -3.38
N LYS A 156 18.11 5.01 -2.19
CA LYS A 156 19.13 4.31 -1.41
C LYS A 156 18.88 4.51 0.07
N TRP A 157 19.04 3.44 0.84
CA TRP A 157 18.97 3.49 2.30
C TRP A 157 20.29 3.94 2.93
N ASP A 158 21.42 3.79 2.23
CA ASP A 158 22.77 4.00 2.75
C ASP A 158 23.28 5.45 2.61
N GLN A 159 22.38 6.43 2.57
CA GLN A 159 22.72 7.84 2.38
C GLN A 159 22.22 8.70 3.55
N PRO A 160 23.00 9.65 4.08
CA PRO A 160 22.57 10.52 5.17
C PRO A 160 21.46 11.50 4.76
N LYS A 161 21.33 11.77 3.46
CA LYS A 161 20.25 12.56 2.84
C LYS A 161 19.71 11.82 1.62
N PRO A 162 18.90 10.78 1.82
CA PRO A 162 18.49 9.91 0.74
C PRO A 162 17.49 10.62 -0.19
N THR A 163 17.69 10.48 -1.50
CA THR A 163 16.78 11.04 -2.50
C THR A 163 15.42 10.35 -2.39
N LEU A 164 14.37 11.17 -2.27
CA LEU A 164 12.99 10.72 -2.13
C LEU A 164 12.22 10.87 -3.43
N LYS A 165 11.59 9.79 -3.91
CA LYS A 165 10.74 9.80 -5.10
C LYS A 165 9.31 9.41 -4.74
N TYR A 166 8.34 10.06 -5.36
CA TYR A 166 6.94 9.65 -5.24
C TYR A 166 6.63 8.61 -6.32
N VAL A 167 6.12 7.46 -5.90
CA VAL A 167 5.72 6.37 -6.79
C VAL A 167 4.27 6.05 -6.49
N ASP A 168 3.39 6.49 -7.38
CA ASP A 168 1.96 6.24 -7.33
C ASP A 168 1.43 6.01 -8.74
N GLN A 169 0.75 4.87 -8.92
CA GLN A 169 0.20 4.40 -10.20
C GLN A 169 1.23 4.40 -11.35
N GLN A 170 2.49 4.05 -11.04
CA GLN A 170 3.56 3.92 -12.02
C GLN A 170 3.80 2.45 -12.36
N TRP A 171 4.39 2.17 -13.52
CA TRP A 171 4.54 0.82 -14.02
C TRP A 171 5.82 0.15 -13.53
N ALA A 172 5.74 -1.13 -13.19
CA ALA A 172 6.89 -1.95 -12.88
C ALA A 172 6.66 -3.39 -13.38
N GLN A 173 7.73 -4.07 -13.76
CA GLN A 173 7.73 -5.53 -13.81
C GLN A 173 8.09 -6.01 -12.41
N LEU A 174 7.18 -6.72 -11.74
CA LEU A 174 7.31 -7.14 -10.33
C LEU A 174 8.30 -8.31 -10.16
N THR A 175 9.51 -8.10 -10.67
CA THR A 175 10.67 -8.96 -10.49
C THR A 175 11.41 -8.51 -9.22
N GLY A 176 11.96 -9.47 -8.45
CA GLY A 176 12.64 -9.14 -7.20
C GLY A 176 11.71 -8.58 -6.11
N VAL A 177 10.48 -9.08 -6.04
CA VAL A 177 9.54 -8.82 -4.95
C VAL A 177 9.09 -10.12 -4.29
N SER A 178 8.63 -10.04 -3.05
CA SER A 178 7.96 -11.14 -2.34
C SER A 178 6.53 -10.76 -1.98
N TYR A 179 5.62 -11.72 -2.13
CA TYR A 179 4.22 -11.64 -1.68
C TYR A 179 3.99 -12.42 -0.38
N ASP A 180 5.04 -12.98 0.20
CA ASP A 180 4.96 -13.70 1.47
C ASP A 180 4.54 -12.74 2.60
N PRO A 181 3.45 -13.03 3.35
CA PRO A 181 2.97 -12.14 4.40
C PRO A 181 4.00 -11.88 5.50
N VAL A 182 4.87 -12.84 5.81
CA VAL A 182 5.93 -12.66 6.82
C VAL A 182 6.96 -11.67 6.30
N ALA A 183 7.48 -11.87 5.08
CA ALA A 183 8.40 -10.92 4.45
C ALA A 183 7.81 -9.51 4.30
N ILE A 184 6.50 -9.38 4.00
CA ILE A 184 5.82 -8.09 3.97
C ILE A 184 5.81 -7.43 5.35
N GLY A 185 5.47 -8.18 6.39
CA GLY A 185 5.50 -7.70 7.79
C GLY A 185 6.89 -7.21 8.19
N GLU A 186 7.92 -8.01 7.95
CA GLU A 186 9.31 -7.63 8.21
C GLU A 186 9.74 -6.39 7.40
N GLY A 187 9.26 -6.27 6.16
CA GLY A 187 9.49 -5.09 5.32
C GLY A 187 8.84 -3.83 5.91
N VAL A 188 7.61 -3.94 6.45
CA VAL A 188 6.94 -2.82 7.14
C VAL A 188 7.75 -2.38 8.37
N GLU A 189 8.21 -3.33 9.17
CA GLU A 189 9.02 -3.07 10.37
C GLU A 189 10.33 -2.37 10.02
N PHE A 190 11.08 -2.93 9.06
CA PHE A 190 12.32 -2.33 8.56
C PHE A 190 12.09 -0.93 8.00
N GLU A 191 11.12 -0.76 7.09
CA GLU A 191 10.84 0.53 6.46
C GLU A 191 10.44 1.60 7.49
N ALA A 192 9.65 1.22 8.50
CA ALA A 192 9.27 2.12 9.60
C ALA A 192 10.49 2.51 10.45
N ALA A 193 11.34 1.55 10.82
CA ALA A 193 12.55 1.77 11.61
C ALA A 193 13.54 2.69 10.88
N ALA A 194 13.83 2.40 9.62
CA ALA A 194 14.73 3.19 8.78
C ALA A 194 14.21 4.63 8.56
N ARG A 195 12.90 4.80 8.33
CA ARG A 195 12.29 6.13 8.20
C ARG A 195 12.44 6.96 9.49
N LYS A 196 12.19 6.36 10.65
CA LYS A 196 12.39 7.02 11.94
C LYS A 196 13.86 7.41 12.13
N PHE A 197 14.79 6.55 11.74
CA PHE A 197 16.24 6.80 11.85
C PHE A 197 16.71 8.01 11.02
N PHE A 198 16.06 8.27 9.87
CA PHE A 198 16.30 9.45 9.05
C PHE A 198 15.40 10.64 9.39
N ASP A 199 14.56 10.56 10.43
CA ASP A 199 13.73 11.69 10.87
C ASP A 199 14.62 12.79 11.48
N ALA A 200 14.21 14.04 11.28
CA ALA A 200 14.92 15.20 11.82
C ALA A 200 14.71 15.32 13.34
N ASP A 201 13.62 14.76 13.87
CA ASP A 201 13.35 14.70 15.29
C ASP A 201 14.28 13.69 15.98
N ALA A 202 15.03 14.17 16.99
CA ALA A 202 16.03 13.36 17.68
C ALA A 202 15.44 12.17 18.44
N ALA A 203 14.22 12.29 18.98
CA ALA A 203 13.57 11.20 19.70
C ALA A 203 13.13 10.09 18.75
N LYS A 204 12.54 10.46 17.60
CA LYS A 204 12.22 9.50 16.53
C LYS A 204 13.48 8.87 15.96
N LYS A 205 14.54 9.65 15.71
CA LYS A 205 15.82 9.12 15.24
C LYS A 205 16.41 8.10 16.21
N ALA A 206 16.42 8.41 17.50
CA ALA A 206 16.87 7.47 18.53
C ALA A 206 16.00 6.21 18.59
N GLN A 207 14.68 6.35 18.42
CA GLN A 207 13.79 5.19 18.35
C GLN A 207 14.04 4.35 17.10
N GLY A 208 14.20 4.97 15.93
CA GLY A 208 14.52 4.26 14.69
C GLY A 208 15.85 3.51 14.79
N LYS A 209 16.85 4.09 15.46
CA LYS A 209 18.11 3.39 15.76
C LYS A 209 17.87 2.12 16.59
N LYS A 210 17.11 2.21 17.69
CA LYS A 210 16.78 1.06 18.54
C LYS A 210 15.97 -0.02 17.80
N ASP A 211 15.01 0.40 16.98
CA ASP A 211 14.19 -0.50 16.18
C ASP A 211 15.08 -1.27 15.16
N LEU A 212 16.00 -0.57 14.49
CA LEU A 212 16.98 -1.20 13.58
C LEU A 212 17.95 -2.15 14.31
N GLU A 213 18.45 -1.75 15.48
CA GLU A 213 19.31 -2.62 16.31
C GLU A 213 18.58 -3.90 16.74
N THR A 214 17.28 -3.81 17.02
CA THR A 214 16.43 -4.97 17.34
C THR A 214 16.34 -5.92 16.15
N ILE A 215 16.05 -5.40 14.95
CA ILE A 215 16.00 -6.19 13.71
C ILE A 215 17.33 -6.92 13.46
N VAL A 216 18.46 -6.25 13.70
CA VAL A 216 19.79 -6.84 13.56
C VAL A 216 20.04 -7.94 14.60
N ASN A 217 19.73 -7.68 15.87
CA ASN A 217 20.03 -8.58 16.98
C ASN A 217 19.14 -9.83 17.00
N ASP A 218 17.87 -9.69 16.61
CA ASP A 218 16.96 -10.83 16.51
C ASP A 218 17.41 -11.82 15.43
N GLY A 219 18.08 -11.32 14.37
CA GLY A 219 18.70 -12.13 13.31
C GLY A 219 17.74 -12.95 12.45
N LYS A 220 16.43 -12.82 12.70
CA LYS A 220 15.37 -13.58 12.02
C LYS A 220 14.84 -12.91 10.76
N SER A 221 14.90 -11.58 10.72
CA SER A 221 14.37 -10.81 9.60
C SER A 221 15.23 -10.98 8.34
N ALA A 222 14.57 -11.13 7.19
CA ALA A 222 15.20 -11.09 5.87
C ALA A 222 15.91 -9.74 5.58
N PHE A 223 15.64 -8.70 6.37
CA PHE A 223 16.21 -7.36 6.22
C PHE A 223 17.29 -7.03 7.26
N ALA A 224 17.75 -7.99 8.08
CA ALA A 224 18.77 -7.74 9.12
C ALA A 224 20.07 -7.15 8.56
N THR A 225 20.58 -7.68 7.44
CA THR A 225 21.77 -7.13 6.77
C THR A 225 21.54 -5.69 6.28
N LEU A 226 20.35 -5.40 5.74
CA LEU A 226 20.02 -4.07 5.28
C LEU A 226 19.91 -3.07 6.45
N ALA A 227 19.29 -3.49 7.56
CA ALA A 227 19.24 -2.70 8.80
C ALA A 227 20.64 -2.37 9.34
N LYS A 228 21.57 -3.33 9.32
CA LYS A 228 22.97 -3.12 9.68
C LYS A 228 23.63 -2.05 8.80
N ASN A 229 23.38 -2.08 7.50
CA ASN A 229 23.94 -1.09 6.57
C ASN A 229 23.37 0.31 6.82
N VAL A 230 22.07 0.43 7.15
CA VAL A 230 21.46 1.71 7.53
C VAL A 230 22.10 2.27 8.80
N LEU A 231 22.32 1.43 9.82
CA LEU A 231 22.98 1.87 11.05
C LEU A 231 24.42 2.37 10.81
N ALA A 232 25.14 1.78 9.86
CA ALA A 232 26.50 2.16 9.51
C ALA A 232 26.59 3.59 8.92
N THR A 233 25.53 4.12 8.29
CA THR A 233 25.55 5.48 7.72
C THR A 233 25.72 6.57 8.79
N ALA A 234 25.37 6.30 10.04
CA ALA A 234 25.60 7.24 11.14
C ALA A 234 27.09 7.37 11.49
N ILE A 235 27.88 6.32 11.29
CA ILE A 235 29.31 6.27 11.64
C ILE A 235 30.13 7.10 10.64
N GLU A 236 29.81 7.03 9.34
CA GLU A 236 30.51 7.84 8.31
C GLU A 236 30.15 9.32 8.35
N SER A 237 29.07 9.71 9.04
CA SER A 237 28.64 11.11 9.16
C SER A 237 29.21 11.84 10.39
N ALA A 238 29.96 11.14 11.26
CA ALA A 238 30.69 11.79 12.34
C ALA A 238 31.82 12.65 11.75
N PRO A 239 32.02 13.91 12.22
CA PRO A 239 33.18 14.68 11.80
C PRO A 239 34.42 13.87 12.15
N ALA A 240 35.35 13.72 11.20
CA ALA A 240 36.67 13.19 11.49
C ALA A 240 37.22 13.96 12.69
N GLU A 241 37.35 13.26 13.82
CA GLU A 241 37.92 13.79 15.05
C GLU A 241 39.27 14.39 14.68
N ALA A 242 39.39 15.71 14.82
CA ALA A 242 40.58 16.44 14.42
C ALA A 242 41.79 15.80 15.12
N ALA A 243 42.71 15.27 14.32
CA ALA A 243 43.96 14.73 14.83
C ALA A 243 44.61 15.79 15.75
N PRO A 244 45.11 15.41 16.94
CA PRO A 244 45.75 16.35 17.83
C PRO A 244 46.94 16.98 17.11
N ALA A 245 46.96 18.31 17.06
CA ALA A 245 48.05 19.07 16.47
C ALA A 245 49.35 18.72 17.20
N GLU A 246 50.17 17.91 16.53
CA GLU A 246 51.53 17.61 16.93
C GLU A 246 52.41 18.85 16.68
N GLY A 247 53.01 19.35 17.76
CA GLY A 247 54.26 20.11 17.68
C GLY A 247 54.14 21.62 17.47
N ALA A 248 54.20 22.37 18.56
CA ALA A 248 54.94 23.63 18.59
C ALA A 248 55.93 23.58 19.75
N ALA A 249 57.13 23.05 19.46
CA ALA A 249 58.30 23.25 20.31
C ALA A 249 58.72 24.71 20.24
N ALA A 250 58.88 25.33 21.41
CA ALA A 250 59.49 26.65 21.58
C ALA A 250 60.98 26.62 21.18
N PRO A 251 61.49 27.77 20.73
CA PRO A 251 62.47 28.47 21.57
C PRO A 251 62.02 29.86 22.01
#